data_AF-A0A958UXH9-F1
#
_entry.id   AF-A0A958UXH9-F1
#
_cell.length_a   1.000
_cell.length_b   1.000
_cell.length_c   1.000
_cell.angle_alpha   90.00
_cell.angle_beta   90.00
_cell.angle_gamma   90.00
#
_symmetry.space_group_name_H-M   'P 1'
#
loop_
_entity.id
_entity.type
_entity.pdbx_description
1 polymer ?
#
loop_
_entity_poly.entity_id
_entity_poly.type
_entity_poly.pdbx_seq_one_letter_code
_entity_poly.pdbx_strand_id
1 'polypeptide(L)'
;MFWWVLLIVVVLLLVFLLVAPLNLYINTGTQEYYAQVKGLLTARLEPHEQKVARVHIALLFFHFYLYPLQYRKQLKKKGSTHKKSRYSRKLFTKRHMGQLLRSFTVKKLWLNIDTGDTIANAKLFPVCWLLNYTKGTFTVNFEGRNELVLHLQNRPIRILRSFI
;
A
#
# COMPACT_ATOMS: atom_id res chain seq x y z
N MET A 1 37.60 0.70 -20.43
CA MET A 1 37.28 1.63 -19.31
C MET A 1 35.82 2.07 -19.34
N PHE A 2 35.29 2.55 -20.47
CA PHE A 2 33.87 2.96 -20.61
C PHE A 2 32.84 1.89 -20.15
N TRP A 3 33.02 0.63 -20.56
CA TRP A 3 32.12 -0.47 -20.16
C TRP A 3 32.06 -0.72 -18.65
N TRP A 4 33.19 -0.56 -17.95
CA TRP A 4 33.23 -0.69 -16.49
C TRP A 4 32.49 0.44 -15.81
N VAL A 5 32.64 1.67 -16.32
CA VAL A 5 31.87 2.82 -15.83
C VAL A 5 30.38 2.60 -16.03
N LEU A 6 29.96 2.16 -17.22
CA LEU A 6 28.56 1.85 -17.50
C LEU A 6 28.01 0.77 -16.56
N LEU A 7 28.78 -0.31 -16.35
CA LEU A 7 28.39 -1.39 -15.43
C LEU A 7 28.20 -0.89 -14.00
N ILE A 8 29.14 -0.08 -13.50
CA ILE A 8 29.06 0.51 -12.16
C ILE A 8 27.80 1.36 -12.01
N VAL A 9 27.50 2.21 -13.00
CA VAL A 9 26.29 3.06 -12.99
C VAL A 9 25.02 2.21 -12.94
N VAL A 10 24.95 1.15 -13.74
CA VAL A 10 23.79 0.23 -13.74
C VAL A 10 23.64 -0.47 -12.39
N VAL A 11 24.73 -0.97 -11.81
CA VAL A 11 24.71 -1.63 -10.50
C VAL A 11 24.26 -0.65 -9.41
N LEU A 12 24.77 0.59 -9.41
CA LEU A 12 24.36 1.61 -8.46
C LEU A 12 22.87 1.94 -8.58
N LEU A 13 22.34 2.02 -9.80
CA LEU A 13 20.91 2.25 -10.03
C LEU A 13 20.05 1.10 -9.48
N LEU A 14 20.46 -0.15 -9.69
CA LEU A 14 19.76 -1.32 -9.15
C LEU A 14 19.78 -1.34 -7.62
N VAL A 15 20.94 -1.04 -7.01
CA VAL A 15 21.07 -0.95 -5.55
C VAL A 15 20.17 0.17 -5.00
N PHE A 16 20.18 1.33 -5.65
CA PHE A 16 19.31 2.46 -5.28
C PHE A 16 17.84 2.05 -5.32
N LEU A 17 17.39 1.40 -6.40
CA LEU A 17 16.01 0.93 -6.56
C LEU A 17 15.61 -0.05 -5.44
N LEU A 18 16.51 -0.93 -5.02
CA LEU A 18 16.25 -1.92 -3.97
C LEU A 18 16.19 -1.32 -2.56
N VAL A 19 16.90 -0.23 -2.33
CA VAL A 19 17.04 0.43 -1.01
C VAL A 19 16.09 1.62 -0.87
N ALA A 20 15.55 2.15 -1.96
CA ALA A 20 14.61 3.25 -1.97
C ALA A 20 13.40 2.98 -1.06
N PRO A 21 12.99 3.94 -0.23
CA PRO A 21 11.88 3.73 0.68
C PRO A 21 10.55 3.76 -0.08
N LEU A 22 9.77 2.70 0.13
CA LEU A 22 8.40 2.55 -0.33
C LEU A 22 7.47 2.97 0.82
N ASN A 23 6.75 4.07 0.64
CA ASN A 23 5.77 4.60 1.58
C ASN A 23 4.37 4.25 1.08
N LEU A 24 3.54 3.70 1.95
CA LEU A 24 2.10 3.56 1.77
C LEU A 24 1.43 4.44 2.81
N TYR A 25 0.61 5.36 2.35
CA TYR A 25 -0.05 6.36 3.18
C TYR A 25 -1.54 6.37 2.91
N ILE A 26 -2.31 6.35 3.99
CA ILE A 26 -3.76 6.39 4.01
C ILE A 26 -4.13 7.41 5.08
N ASN A 27 -4.89 8.43 4.71
CA ASN A 27 -5.52 9.36 5.63
C ASN A 27 -6.96 9.59 5.18
N THR A 28 -7.91 9.05 5.96
CA THR A 28 -9.32 9.18 5.62
C THR A 28 -9.90 10.55 5.98
N GLY A 29 -9.28 11.28 6.92
CA GLY A 29 -9.70 12.63 7.30
C GLY A 29 -9.37 13.67 6.21
N THR A 30 -8.17 13.61 5.63
CA THR A 30 -7.75 14.50 4.53
C THR A 30 -8.04 13.93 3.14
N GLN A 31 -8.59 12.70 3.05
CA GLN A 31 -8.78 11.95 1.81
C GLN A 31 -7.48 11.73 1.00
N GLU A 32 -6.33 11.64 1.68
CA GLU A 32 -5.04 11.42 1.04
C GLU A 32 -4.68 9.93 1.05
N TYR A 33 -4.57 9.36 -0.15
CA TYR A 33 -4.18 7.96 -0.32
C TYR A 33 -3.07 7.87 -1.36
N TYR A 34 -1.89 7.41 -0.98
CA TYR A 34 -0.79 7.26 -1.92
C TYR A 34 0.17 6.11 -1.61
N ALA A 35 0.74 5.57 -2.67
CA ALA A 35 1.88 4.67 -2.63
C ALA A 35 3.05 5.35 -3.34
N GLN A 36 4.21 5.44 -2.68
CA GLN A 36 5.36 6.19 -3.20
C GLN A 36 6.65 5.41 -3.03
N VAL A 37 7.42 5.26 -4.09
CA VAL A 37 8.86 4.96 -4.02
C VAL A 37 9.58 6.31 -4.08
N LYS A 38 10.15 6.73 -2.94
CA LYS A 38 10.75 8.07 -2.80
C LYS A 38 11.80 8.31 -3.88
N GLY A 39 11.61 9.39 -4.65
CA GLY A 39 12.52 9.79 -5.73
C GLY A 39 12.28 9.11 -7.09
N LEU A 40 11.32 8.19 -7.22
CA LEU A 40 11.02 7.53 -8.50
C LEU A 40 9.55 7.65 -8.88
N LEU A 41 8.66 7.08 -8.08
CA LEU A 41 7.28 6.82 -8.46
C LEU A 41 6.34 7.22 -7.33
N THR A 42 5.27 7.94 -7.66
CA THR A 42 4.18 8.23 -6.73
C THR A 42 2.87 7.89 -7.42
N ALA A 43 2.07 7.01 -6.81
CA ALA A 43 0.70 6.71 -7.22
C ALA A 43 -0.24 7.27 -6.16
N ARG A 44 -1.09 8.23 -6.53
CA ARG A 44 -2.08 8.87 -5.65
C ARG A 44 -3.49 8.51 -6.10
N LEU A 45 -4.38 8.26 -5.16
CA LEU A 45 -5.81 8.20 -5.43
C LEU A 45 -6.37 9.61 -5.26
N GLU A 46 -7.06 10.10 -6.28
CA GLU A 46 -7.71 11.40 -6.24
C GLU A 46 -9.22 11.22 -6.48
N PRO A 47 -10.08 11.87 -5.68
CA PRO A 47 -11.50 11.95 -5.97
C PRO A 47 -11.72 12.77 -7.25
N HIS A 48 -12.71 12.39 -8.05
CA HIS A 48 -13.05 13.11 -9.28
C HIS A 48 -14.56 13.35 -9.35
N GLU A 49 -14.96 14.59 -9.63
CA GLU A 49 -16.36 15.06 -9.54
C GLU A 49 -17.35 14.24 -10.37
N GLN A 50 -16.92 13.67 -11.49
CA GLN A 50 -17.78 12.87 -12.38
C GLN A 50 -17.60 11.35 -12.21
N LYS A 51 -16.55 10.87 -11.51
CA LYS A 51 -16.20 9.44 -11.45
C LYS A 51 -15.55 9.05 -10.13
N VAL A 52 -15.98 7.91 -9.60
CA VAL A 52 -15.71 7.38 -8.26
C VAL A 52 -14.24 7.46 -7.77
N ALA A 53 -13.22 7.31 -8.64
CA ALA A 53 -11.81 7.58 -8.31
C ALA A 53 -10.91 7.62 -9.55
N ARG A 54 -9.88 8.49 -9.56
CA ARG A 54 -8.75 8.47 -10.52
C ARG A 54 -7.44 8.13 -9.80
N VAL A 55 -6.56 7.39 -10.47
CA VAL A 55 -5.21 7.11 -9.98
C VAL A 55 -4.22 7.97 -10.76
N HIS A 56 -3.61 8.95 -10.10
CA HIS A 56 -2.52 9.75 -10.65
C HIS A 56 -1.18 9.07 -10.39
N ILE A 57 -0.47 8.71 -11.45
CA ILE A 57 0.86 8.11 -11.39
C ILE A 57 1.87 9.13 -11.89
N ALA A 58 2.71 9.63 -10.99
CA ALA A 58 3.87 10.44 -11.28
C ALA A 58 5.13 9.57 -11.27
N LEU A 59 5.79 9.42 -12.42
CA LEU A 59 7.08 8.75 -12.57
C LEU A 59 8.12 9.81 -12.98
N LEU A 60 8.97 10.23 -12.05
CA LEU A 60 9.92 11.33 -12.25
C LEU A 60 9.21 12.59 -12.79
N PHE A 61 9.35 12.88 -14.09
CA PHE A 61 8.76 14.03 -14.78
C PHE A 61 7.51 13.68 -15.62
N PHE A 62 7.15 12.40 -15.69
CA PHE A 62 6.01 11.92 -16.46
C PHE A 62 4.78 11.74 -15.56
N HIS A 63 3.63 12.23 -16.02
CA HIS A 63 2.36 12.13 -15.31
C HIS A 63 1.36 11.32 -16.13
N PHE A 64 0.82 10.27 -15.52
CA PHE A 64 -0.19 9.39 -16.13
C PHE A 64 -1.43 9.37 -15.24
N TYR A 65 -2.61 9.27 -15.86
CA TYR A 65 -3.88 9.16 -15.15
C TYR A 65 -4.59 7.87 -15.56
N LEU A 66 -4.86 7.01 -14.59
CA LEU A 66 -5.58 5.75 -14.78
C LEU A 66 -6.97 5.82 -14.13
N TYR A 67 -7.95 5.23 -14.80
CA TYR A 67 -9.33 5.11 -14.31
C TYR A 67 -9.69 3.63 -14.10
N PRO A 68 -9.20 3.00 -13.01
CA PRO A 68 -9.33 1.55 -12.81
C PRO A 68 -10.79 1.08 -12.77
N LEU A 69 -11.70 1.92 -12.27
CA LEU A 69 -13.13 1.62 -12.13
C LEU A 69 -13.92 1.65 -13.46
N GLN A 70 -13.31 2.07 -14.57
CA GLN A 70 -13.95 2.08 -15.89
C GLN A 70 -13.79 0.76 -16.65
N TYR A 71 -12.97 -0.17 -16.15
CA TYR A 71 -12.67 -1.41 -16.85
C TYR A 71 -13.78 -2.46 -16.64
N ARG A 72 -14.96 -2.24 -17.25
CA ARG A 72 -15.96 -3.29 -17.44
C ARG A 72 -15.42 -4.26 -18.50
N LYS A 73 -14.65 -5.26 -18.08
CA LYS A 73 -14.23 -6.36 -18.97
C LYS A 73 -15.48 -7.11 -19.42
N GLN A 74 -15.88 -6.91 -20.67
CA GLN A 74 -16.61 -7.92 -21.41
C GLN A 74 -15.79 -9.20 -21.34
N LEU A 75 -16.26 -10.19 -20.58
CA LEU A 75 -15.74 -11.55 -20.60
C LEU A 75 -16.03 -12.14 -22.00
N LYS A 76 -15.21 -11.80 -23.00
CA LYS A 76 -15.18 -12.57 -24.24
C LYS A 76 -14.63 -13.95 -23.89
N LYS A 77 -15.52 -14.93 -23.81
CA LYS A 77 -15.17 -16.36 -23.88
C LYS A 77 -14.46 -16.59 -25.22
N LYS A 78 -13.13 -16.49 -25.24
CA LYS A 78 -12.34 -17.04 -26.34
C LYS A 78 -11.91 -18.45 -25.92
N GLY A 79 -12.59 -19.43 -26.49
CA GLY A 79 -12.11 -20.81 -26.48
C GLY A 79 -10.78 -20.84 -27.23
N SER A 80 -9.73 -21.24 -26.53
CA SER A 80 -8.50 -21.72 -27.15
C SER A 80 -7.82 -22.69 -26.19
N THR A 81 -7.78 -23.94 -26.60
CA THR A 81 -7.13 -25.08 -25.96
C THR A 81 -5.63 -24.79 -25.84
N HIS A 82 -5.18 -24.28 -24.70
CA HIS A 82 -3.75 -24.13 -24.42
C HIS A 82 -3.28 -25.30 -23.54
N LYS A 83 -2.29 -26.06 -24.03
CA LYS A 83 -1.55 -27.06 -23.25
C LYS A 83 -1.13 -26.43 -21.93
N LYS A 84 -1.64 -26.96 -20.81
CA LYS A 84 -1.25 -26.54 -19.46
C LYS A 84 0.21 -26.90 -19.26
N SER A 85 1.13 -25.94 -19.42
CA SER A 85 2.45 -26.08 -18.81
C SER A 85 2.23 -26.28 -17.32
N ARG A 86 2.66 -27.42 -16.76
CA ARG A 86 2.77 -27.63 -15.31
C ARG A 86 3.89 -26.71 -14.79
N TYR A 87 3.66 -25.41 -14.80
CA TYR A 87 4.37 -24.54 -13.88
C TYR A 87 3.79 -24.87 -12.51
N SER A 88 4.58 -25.57 -11.71
CA SER A 88 4.37 -25.67 -10.27
C SER A 88 4.18 -24.25 -9.75
N ARG A 89 2.93 -23.84 -9.50
CA ARG A 89 2.66 -22.63 -8.74
C ARG A 89 3.16 -22.97 -7.35
N LYS A 90 4.38 -22.52 -7.00
CA LYS A 90 4.80 -22.47 -5.60
C LYS A 90 3.66 -21.78 -4.86
N LEU A 91 2.93 -22.56 -4.08
CA LEU A 91 1.78 -22.07 -3.35
C LEU A 91 2.30 -21.01 -2.39
N PHE A 92 1.82 -19.78 -2.59
CA PHE A 92 2.04 -18.68 -1.67
C PHE A 92 1.45 -19.10 -0.31
N THR A 93 2.28 -19.66 0.56
CA THR A 93 1.81 -20.18 1.86
C THR A 93 1.49 -19.01 2.79
N LYS A 94 0.64 -19.26 3.79
CA LYS A 94 0.30 -18.29 4.85
C LYS A 94 1.56 -17.71 5.53
N ARG A 95 2.64 -18.50 5.59
CA ARG A 95 3.94 -18.08 6.11
C ARG A 95 4.55 -16.93 5.30
N HIS A 96 4.57 -17.02 3.97
CA HIS A 96 5.08 -15.95 3.11
C HIS A 96 4.24 -14.67 3.22
N MET A 97 2.91 -14.79 3.35
CA MET A 97 2.06 -13.63 3.59
C MET A 97 2.38 -12.95 4.93
N GLY A 98 2.54 -13.74 6.00
CA GLY A 98 2.93 -13.20 7.31
C GLY A 98 4.31 -12.53 7.30
N GLN A 99 5.28 -13.11 6.59
CA GLN A 99 6.62 -12.52 6.42
C GLN A 99 6.57 -11.22 5.61
N LEU A 100 5.76 -11.19 4.55
CA LEU A 100 5.55 -9.99 3.74
C LEU A 100 4.96 -8.86 4.57
N LEU A 101 3.88 -9.12 5.32
CA LEU A 101 3.26 -8.11 6.18
C LEU A 101 4.23 -7.59 7.25
N ARG A 102 5.02 -8.48 7.87
CA ARG A 102 6.05 -8.11 8.85
C ARG A 102 7.20 -7.29 8.26
N SER A 103 7.43 -7.34 6.95
CA SER A 103 8.48 -6.54 6.31
C SER A 103 8.17 -5.04 6.32
N PHE A 104 6.88 -4.67 6.40
CA PHE A 104 6.44 -3.28 6.51
C PHE A 104 6.62 -2.77 7.94
N THR A 105 7.21 -1.59 8.05
CA THR A 105 7.36 -0.86 9.31
C THR A 105 6.22 0.15 9.42
N VAL A 106 5.42 0.05 10.48
CA VAL A 106 4.40 1.06 10.81
C VAL A 106 5.11 2.31 11.31
N LYS A 107 4.96 3.43 10.59
CA LYS A 107 5.49 4.75 10.96
C LYS A 107 4.48 5.61 11.69
N LYS A 108 3.20 5.49 11.34
CA LYS A 108 2.08 6.14 12.02
C LYS A 108 0.87 5.23 11.92
N LEU A 109 0.19 5.02 13.04
CA LEU A 109 -1.12 4.38 13.11
C LEU A 109 -1.94 5.21 14.08
N TRP A 110 -2.89 5.97 13.55
CA TRP A 110 -3.83 6.76 14.34
C TRP A 110 -5.24 6.41 13.89
N LEU A 111 -6.12 6.14 14.84
CA LEU A 111 -7.47 5.66 14.59
C LEU A 111 -8.43 6.34 15.56
N ASN A 112 -9.39 7.06 15.02
CA ASN A 112 -10.48 7.68 15.74
C ASN A 112 -11.79 7.00 15.35
N ILE A 113 -12.47 6.36 16.29
CA ILE A 113 -13.67 5.57 16.03
C ILE A 113 -14.88 6.17 16.72
N ASP A 114 -15.99 6.16 15.99
CA ASP A 114 -17.34 6.32 16.53
C ASP A 114 -18.25 5.27 15.87
N THR A 115 -18.91 4.46 16.70
CA THR A 115 -19.84 3.40 16.25
C THR A 115 -21.27 3.89 16.03
N GLY A 116 -21.59 5.13 16.42
CA GLY A 116 -22.95 5.68 16.43
C GLY A 116 -23.76 5.28 17.67
N ASP A 117 -23.25 4.38 18.51
CA ASP A 117 -23.88 3.95 19.76
C ASP A 117 -23.02 4.38 20.96
N THR A 118 -23.64 5.11 21.88
CA THR A 118 -22.96 5.68 23.05
C THR A 118 -22.44 4.60 24.00
N ILE A 119 -23.17 3.50 24.17
CA ILE A 119 -22.78 2.38 25.03
C ILE A 119 -21.62 1.62 24.39
N ALA A 120 -21.66 1.40 23.07
CA ALA A 120 -20.59 0.75 22.34
C ALA A 120 -19.30 1.59 22.35
N ASN A 121 -19.39 2.90 22.12
CA ASN A 121 -18.25 3.81 22.24
C ASN A 121 -17.68 3.81 23.66
N ALA A 122 -18.51 3.88 24.70
CA ALA A 122 -18.07 3.78 26.09
C ALA A 122 -17.29 2.47 26.37
N LYS A 123 -17.74 1.34 25.80
CA LYS A 123 -17.05 0.05 25.89
C LYS A 123 -15.72 0.02 25.14
N LEU A 124 -15.55 0.82 24.09
CA LEU A 124 -14.29 0.91 23.35
C LEU A 124 -13.20 1.67 24.11
N PHE A 125 -13.54 2.57 25.04
CA PHE A 125 -12.54 3.32 25.83
C PHE A 125 -11.47 2.44 26.50
N PRO A 126 -11.81 1.41 27.31
CA PRO A 126 -10.81 0.56 27.93
C PRO A 126 -9.98 -0.21 26.90
N VAL A 127 -10.58 -0.59 25.76
CA VAL A 127 -9.88 -1.29 24.68
C VAL A 127 -8.87 -0.35 23.99
N CYS A 128 -9.28 0.86 23.63
CA CYS A 128 -8.40 1.86 23.01
C CYS A 128 -7.29 2.30 23.97
N TRP A 129 -7.60 2.46 25.26
CA TRP A 129 -6.61 2.72 26.30
C TRP A 129 -5.55 1.61 26.37
N LEU A 130 -5.97 0.34 26.34
CA LEU A 130 -5.05 -0.80 26.31
C LEU A 130 -4.19 -0.81 25.03
N LEU A 131 -4.80 -0.56 23.87
CA LEU A 131 -4.09 -0.53 22.59
C LEU A 131 -3.06 0.61 22.51
N ASN A 132 -3.32 1.73 23.20
CA ASN A 132 -2.39 2.87 23.28
C ASN A 132 -1.09 2.57 24.03
N TYR A 133 -1.01 1.48 24.81
CA TYR A 133 0.28 1.00 25.34
C TYR A 133 1.17 0.34 24.27
N THR A 134 0.62 0.07 23.08
CA THR A 134 1.35 -0.57 21.98
C THR A 134 1.70 0.46 20.89
N LYS A 135 1.97 0.00 19.67
CA LYS A 135 2.32 0.88 18.55
C LYS A 135 1.06 1.45 17.92
N GLY A 136 0.70 2.67 18.30
CA GLY A 136 -0.36 3.44 17.65
C GLY A 136 -1.01 4.47 18.56
N THR A 137 -2.06 5.09 18.05
CA THR A 137 -2.90 6.01 18.81
C THR A 137 -4.35 5.73 18.44
N PHE A 138 -5.14 5.37 19.43
CA PHE A 138 -6.51 4.92 19.30
C PHE A 138 -7.39 5.81 20.19
N THR A 139 -8.34 6.49 19.57
CA THR A 139 -9.28 7.38 20.24
C THR A 139 -10.70 6.95 19.92
N VAL A 140 -11.59 7.17 20.89
CA VAL A 140 -13.03 7.01 20.71
C VAL A 140 -13.66 8.38 20.84
N ASN A 141 -14.62 8.70 19.99
CA ASN A 141 -15.41 9.92 20.08
C ASN A 141 -16.91 9.61 20.12
N PHE A 142 -17.72 10.64 20.29
CA PHE A 142 -19.19 10.58 20.31
C PHE A 142 -19.80 11.61 19.35
N GLU A 143 -19.04 11.97 18.30
CA GLU A 143 -19.36 13.04 17.36
C GLU A 143 -19.68 12.51 15.95
N GLY A 144 -19.78 11.18 15.79
CA GLY A 144 -20.01 10.51 14.52
C GLY A 144 -18.79 10.48 13.61
N ARG A 145 -17.58 10.76 14.12
CA ARG A 145 -16.36 10.86 13.30
C ARG A 145 -15.59 9.55 13.27
N ASN A 146 -15.25 9.09 12.07
CA ASN A 146 -14.40 7.93 11.85
C ASN A 146 -13.20 8.31 10.99
N GLU A 147 -12.01 8.24 11.57
CA GLU A 147 -10.78 8.66 10.90
C GLU A 147 -9.64 7.65 11.11
N LEU A 148 -8.91 7.35 10.04
CA LEU A 148 -7.75 6.47 10.05
C LEU A 148 -6.59 7.16 9.35
N VAL A 149 -5.46 7.23 10.05
CA VAL A 149 -4.16 7.58 9.47
C VAL A 149 -3.23 6.40 9.62
N LEU A 150 -2.87 5.79 8.48
CA LEU A 150 -1.92 4.70 8.40
C LEU A 150 -0.76 5.08 7.49
N HIS A 151 0.44 5.09 8.05
CA HIS A 151 1.69 5.26 7.31
C HIS A 151 2.53 3.99 7.49
N LEU A 152 2.66 3.20 6.44
CA LEU A 152 3.56 2.06 6.36
C LEU A 152 4.76 2.42 5.50
N GLN A 153 5.95 1.99 5.92
CA GLN A 153 7.17 2.15 5.15
C GLN A 153 7.86 0.80 4.97
N ASN A 154 8.41 0.57 3.78
CA ASN A 154 9.22 -0.60 3.48
C ASN A 154 10.38 -0.26 2.54
N ARG A 155 11.22 -1.23 2.24
CA ARG A 155 12.22 -1.17 1.16
C ARG A 155 12.06 -2.42 0.29
N PRO A 156 12.13 -2.33 -1.05
CA PRO A 156 11.97 -3.49 -1.93
C PRO A 156 12.85 -4.69 -1.54
N ILE A 157 14.08 -4.45 -1.08
CA ILE A 157 14.97 -5.52 -0.60
C ILE A 157 14.39 -6.34 0.57
N ARG A 158 13.60 -5.73 1.46
CA ARG A 158 12.95 -6.43 2.58
C ARG A 158 11.76 -7.26 2.13
N ILE A 159 11.03 -6.79 1.11
CA ILE A 159 9.96 -7.54 0.47
C ILE A 159 10.54 -8.79 -0.20
N LEU A 160 11.63 -8.66 -0.95
CA LEU A 160 12.31 -9.80 -1.58
C LEU A 160 12.77 -10.83 -0.55
N ARG A 161 13.35 -10.38 0.57
CA ARG A 161 13.73 -11.26 1.69
C ARG A 161 12.55 -11.98 2.35
N SER A 162 11.31 -11.57 2.14
CA SER A 162 10.15 -12.30 2.67
C SER A 162 9.78 -13.55 1.86
N PHE A 163 10.39 -13.73 0.68
CA PHE A 163 10.15 -14.85 -0.23
C PHE A 163 11.26 -15.89 -0.28
N ILE A 164 12.41 -15.58 0.31
CA ILE A 164 13.59 -16.45 0.42
C ILE A 164 13.55 -17.09 1.80
#